data_AF-A0AAD7VVX1-F1
#
_entry.id   AF-A0AAD7VVX1-F1
#
_cell.length_a   1.000
_cell.length_b   1.000
_cell.length_c   1.000
_cell.angle_alpha   90.00
_cell.angle_beta   90.00
_cell.angle_gamma   90.00
#
_symmetry.space_group_name_H-M   'P 1'
#
loop_
_entity.id
_entity.type
_entity.pdbx_description
1 polymer ?
#
loop_
_entity_poly.entity_id
_entity_poly.type
_entity_poly.pdbx_seq_one_letter_code
_entity_poly.pdbx_strand_id
1 'polypeptide(L)'
;QITTVALRLAQEHYILAKKPLKPCSGIYTATTGLPCAHRIEDIRGQRGSLLPEDFHKHWYWDRYLEPSELTLDPLRVITLTTSTKRLPSAFEATEPRERLCGVCRLPGHTR
;
A
#
# COMPACT_ATOMS: atom_id res chain seq x y z
N GLN A 1 8.32 -0.66 -20.65
CA GLN A 1 7.42 0.46 -21.06
C GLN A 1 6.81 1.11 -19.82
N ILE A 2 6.52 2.42 -19.84
CA ILE A 2 5.88 3.16 -18.71
C ILE A 2 4.37 3.22 -18.87
N THR A 3 3.66 3.17 -17.74
CA THR A 3 2.20 3.36 -17.71
C THR A 3 1.80 4.78 -18.14
N THR A 4 0.76 4.90 -18.96
CA THR A 4 0.24 6.19 -19.43
C THR A 4 -0.25 7.08 -18.27
N VAL A 5 -0.69 6.47 -17.17
CA VAL A 5 -1.07 7.15 -15.93
C VAL A 5 0.11 7.91 -15.34
N ALA A 6 1.30 7.30 -15.28
CA ALA A 6 2.50 7.95 -14.73
C ALA A 6 2.88 9.21 -15.52
N LEU A 7 2.81 9.13 -16.86
CA LEU A 7 3.07 10.26 -17.74
C LEU A 7 2.09 11.41 -17.50
N ARG A 8 0.79 11.10 -17.37
CA ARG A 8 -0.24 12.11 -17.09
C ARG A 8 -0.01 12.80 -15.76
N LEU A 9 0.25 12.03 -14.69
CA LEU A 9 0.49 12.57 -13.35
C LEU A 9 1.75 13.44 -13.30
N ALA A 10 2.84 13.02 -13.95
CA ALA A 10 4.05 13.82 -14.04
C ALA A 10 3.80 15.15 -14.78
N GLN A 11 3.05 15.11 -15.87
CA GLN A 11 2.68 16.30 -16.63
C GLN A 11 1.78 17.25 -15.83
N GLU A 12 0.75 16.72 -15.18
CA GLU A 12 -0.16 17.50 -14.32
C GLU A 12 0.60 18.15 -13.17
N HIS A 13 1.47 17.41 -12.48
CA HIS A 13 2.32 17.95 -11.43
C HIS A 13 3.19 19.09 -11.93
N TYR A 14 3.79 18.96 -13.13
CA TYR A 14 4.59 20.02 -13.74
C TYR A 14 3.77 21.27 -14.08
N ILE A 15 2.56 21.10 -14.63
CA ILE A 15 1.68 22.23 -14.98
C ILE A 15 1.20 22.97 -13.73
N LEU A 16 0.86 22.25 -12.66
CA LEU A 16 0.36 22.82 -11.41
C LEU A 16 1.45 23.46 -10.55
N ALA A 17 2.73 23.17 -10.83
CA ALA A 17 3.84 23.72 -10.08
C ALA A 17 3.93 25.25 -10.28
N LYS A 18 3.78 26.00 -9.18
CA LYS A 18 3.89 27.47 -9.20
C LYS A 18 5.34 27.88 -9.46
N LYS A 19 5.56 28.66 -10.53
CA LYS A 19 6.87 29.22 -10.88
C LYS A 19 7.07 30.61 -10.23
N PRO A 20 8.28 30.96 -9.74
CA PRO A 20 9.50 30.15 -9.75
C PRO A 20 9.44 28.99 -8.75
N LEU A 21 10.02 27.85 -9.12
CA LEU A 21 10.00 26.66 -8.27
C LEU A 21 10.83 26.92 -7.00
N LYS A 22 10.27 26.57 -5.83
CA LYS A 22 11.01 26.49 -4.55
C LYS A 22 12.16 25.50 -4.68
N PRO A 23 13.22 25.54 -3.84
CA PRO A 23 14.26 24.52 -3.87
C PRO A 23 13.69 23.10 -3.79
N CYS A 24 14.24 22.18 -4.59
CA CYS A 24 13.78 20.80 -4.64
C CYS A 24 14.06 20.11 -3.30
N SER A 25 13.02 19.59 -2.63
CA SER A 25 13.23 18.78 -1.42
C SER A 25 13.42 17.28 -1.71
N GLY A 26 13.23 16.85 -2.96
CA GLY A 26 13.26 15.43 -3.36
C GLY A 26 12.08 14.59 -2.84
N ILE A 27 11.28 15.11 -1.90
CA ILE A 27 10.17 14.36 -1.27
C ILE A 27 9.19 13.86 -2.32
N TYR A 28 8.82 14.69 -3.30
CA TYR A 28 7.85 14.29 -4.33
C TYR A 28 8.28 13.04 -5.09
N THR A 29 9.53 12.98 -5.52
CA THR A 29 10.07 11.81 -6.23
C THR A 29 10.20 10.62 -5.29
N ALA A 30 10.58 10.82 -4.04
CA ALA A 30 10.66 9.73 -3.05
C ALA A 30 9.29 9.13 -2.72
N THR A 31 8.23 9.94 -2.62
CA THR A 31 6.89 9.47 -2.23
C THR A 31 6.07 8.93 -3.39
N THR A 32 6.19 9.52 -4.57
CA THR A 32 5.37 9.15 -5.73
C THR A 32 6.10 8.27 -6.74
N GLY A 33 7.44 8.27 -6.72
CA GLY A 33 8.25 7.65 -7.76
C GLY A 33 8.14 8.35 -9.13
N LEU A 34 7.62 9.58 -9.18
CA LEU A 34 7.51 10.39 -10.39
C LEU A 34 8.60 11.48 -10.43
N PRO A 35 9.02 11.93 -11.62
CA PRO A 35 9.94 13.05 -11.74
C PRO A 35 9.30 14.33 -11.19
N CYS A 36 10.02 15.04 -10.32
CA CYS A 36 9.58 16.33 -9.80
C CYS A 36 9.61 17.41 -10.89
N ALA A 37 8.93 18.54 -10.64
CA ALA A 37 8.84 19.62 -11.60
C ALA A 37 10.23 20.21 -11.98
N HIS A 38 11.18 20.20 -11.03
CA HIS A 38 12.57 20.59 -11.26
C HIS A 38 13.26 19.71 -12.29
N ARG A 39 13.16 18.39 -12.10
CA ARG A 39 13.76 17.41 -13.01
C ARG A 39 13.23 17.58 -14.43
N ILE A 40 11.92 17.81 -14.57
CA ILE A 40 11.29 18.06 -15.86
C ILE A 40 11.78 19.39 -16.46
N GLU A 41 11.94 20.44 -15.65
CA GLU A 41 12.47 21.73 -16.11
C GLU A 41 13.93 21.63 -16.59
N ASP A 42 14.78 20.89 -15.87
CA ASP A 42 16.17 20.62 -16.25
C ASP A 42 16.25 19.88 -17.60
N ILE A 43 15.46 18.81 -17.76
CA ILE A 43 15.40 18.02 -19.00
C ILE A 43 14.94 18.90 -20.17
N ARG A 44 13.93 19.75 -19.96
CA ARG A 44 13.46 20.70 -20.98
C ARG A 44 14.54 21.73 -21.34
N GLY A 45 15.29 22.24 -20.36
CA GLY A 45 16.40 23.15 -20.58
C GLY A 45 17.52 22.51 -21.42
N GLN A 46 17.77 21.22 -21.22
CA GLN A 46 18.75 20.43 -21.97
C GLN A 46 18.23 19.93 -23.34
N ARG A 47 17.01 20.32 -23.75
CA ARG A 47 16.31 19.79 -24.94
C ARG A 47 16.19 18.26 -24.94
N GLY A 48 16.16 17.66 -23.77
CA GLY A 48 15.93 16.23 -23.59
C GLY A 48 14.46 15.85 -23.61
N SER A 49 14.22 14.55 -23.56
CA SER A 49 12.91 13.95 -23.37
C SER A 49 12.90 13.16 -22.07
N LEU A 50 11.73 13.01 -21.45
CA LEU A 50 11.58 12.12 -20.31
C LEU A 50 11.88 10.68 -20.73
N LEU A 51 12.80 10.04 -20.03
CA LEU A 51 13.16 8.66 -20.25
C LEU A 51 12.46 7.76 -19.23
N PRO A 52 12.29 6.46 -19.52
CA PRO A 52 11.73 5.54 -18.55
C PRO A 52 12.47 5.56 -17.19
N GLU A 53 13.78 5.75 -17.22
CA GLU A 53 14.67 5.77 -16.06
C GLU A 53 14.40 6.94 -15.09
N ASP A 54 13.70 7.99 -15.53
CA ASP A 54 13.28 9.10 -14.66
C ASP A 54 12.08 8.72 -13.75
N PHE A 55 11.51 7.52 -13.92
CA PHE A 55 10.38 7.02 -13.15
C PHE A 55 10.77 5.79 -12.33
N HIS A 56 10.13 5.63 -11.18
CA HIS A 56 10.32 4.45 -10.35
C HIS A 56 9.75 3.18 -11.01
N LYS A 57 10.37 2.02 -10.75
CA LYS A 57 10.01 0.72 -11.34
C LYS A 57 8.53 0.34 -11.14
N HIS A 58 7.87 0.82 -10.09
CA HIS A 58 6.44 0.54 -9.87
C HIS A 58 5.51 1.15 -10.93
N TRP A 59 5.98 2.12 -11.72
CA TRP A 59 5.24 2.75 -12.82
C TRP A 59 5.42 2.03 -14.15
N TYR A 60 6.30 1.03 -14.20
CA TYR A 60 6.57 0.27 -15.41
C TYR A 60 5.42 -0.73 -15.61
N TRP A 61 5.08 -1.00 -16.87
CA TRP A 61 4.09 -2.04 -17.20
C TRP A 61 4.57 -3.42 -16.75
N ASP A 62 5.85 -3.69 -16.97
CA ASP A 62 6.49 -4.99 -16.76
C ASP A 62 7.12 -5.10 -15.37
N ARG A 63 6.30 -5.00 -14.31
CA ARG A 63 6.78 -4.98 -12.90
C ARG A 63 7.49 -6.26 -12.44
N TYR A 64 7.37 -7.36 -13.20
CA TYR A 64 7.71 -8.71 -12.76
C TYR A 64 8.62 -9.49 -13.72
N LEU A 65 9.38 -8.81 -14.60
CA LEU A 65 10.39 -9.52 -15.41
C LEU A 65 11.58 -10.02 -14.59
N GLU A 66 11.79 -9.46 -13.40
CA GLU A 66 12.57 -10.13 -12.36
C GLU A 66 11.60 -11.08 -11.66
N PRO A 67 11.80 -12.41 -11.72
CA PRO A 67 11.09 -13.33 -10.86
C PRO A 67 11.46 -12.95 -9.44
N SER A 68 10.61 -12.15 -8.78
CA SER A 68 10.54 -12.21 -7.33
C SER A 68 10.29 -13.67 -7.03
N GLU A 69 11.25 -14.36 -6.43
CA GLU A 69 11.00 -15.68 -5.87
C GLU A 69 9.83 -15.49 -4.92
N LEU A 70 8.64 -15.85 -5.39
CA LEU A 70 7.46 -15.99 -4.56
C LEU A 70 7.78 -17.23 -3.75
N THR A 71 8.61 -17.09 -2.71
CA THR A 71 8.72 -18.07 -1.66
C THR A 71 7.35 -18.06 -1.00
N LEU A 72 6.48 -18.95 -1.45
CA LEU A 72 5.25 -19.27 -0.77
C LEU A 72 5.68 -19.68 0.64
N ASP A 73 5.48 -18.77 1.60
CA ASP A 73 5.53 -19.10 3.02
C ASP A 73 4.67 -20.36 3.17
N PRO A 74 5.21 -21.48 3.69
CA PRO A 74 4.59 -22.78 3.54
C PRO A 74 3.14 -22.70 3.98
N LEU A 75 2.24 -22.88 3.01
CA LEU A 75 0.81 -22.88 3.24
C LEU A 75 0.58 -23.78 4.45
N ARG A 76 0.18 -23.18 5.59
CA ARG A 76 -0.25 -23.96 6.74
C ARG A 76 -1.38 -24.81 6.21
N VAL A 77 -1.12 -26.11 6.09
CA VAL A 77 -2.11 -27.09 5.66
C VAL A 77 -3.22 -27.00 6.68
N ILE A 78 -4.27 -26.27 6.35
CA ILE A 78 -5.52 -26.32 7.10
C ILE A 78 -6.02 -27.72 6.80
N THR A 79 -5.80 -28.64 7.73
CA THR A 79 -6.41 -29.96 7.68
C THR A 79 -7.92 -29.71 7.65
N LEU A 80 -8.52 -29.79 6.46
CA LEU A 80 -9.97 -29.80 6.30
C LEU A 80 -10.45 -31.08 6.98
N THR A 81 -10.79 -30.97 8.27
CA THR A 81 -11.70 -31.91 8.88
C THR A 81 -13.01 -31.76 8.10
N THR A 82 -13.59 -32.87 7.66
CA THR A 82 -14.79 -32.98 6.82
C THR A 82 -16.08 -32.52 7.52
N SER A 83 -15.97 -31.55 8.43
CA SER A 83 -17.09 -30.96 9.14
C SER A 83 -17.68 -29.82 8.30
N THR A 84 -18.95 -29.95 7.91
CA THR A 84 -19.76 -28.86 7.33
C THR A 84 -20.15 -27.79 8.36
N LYS A 85 -19.54 -27.82 9.56
CA LYS A 85 -19.78 -26.82 10.59
C LYS A 85 -19.02 -25.55 10.27
N ARG A 86 -19.59 -24.42 10.69
CA ARG A 86 -18.91 -23.12 10.60
C ARG A 86 -17.56 -23.18 11.31
N LEU A 87 -16.55 -22.54 10.72
CA LEU A 87 -15.30 -22.23 11.40
C LEU A 87 -15.60 -21.20 12.50
N PRO A 88 -15.30 -21.50 13.78
CA PRO A 88 -15.52 -20.54 14.86
C PRO A 88 -14.56 -19.36 14.70
N SER A 89 -15.07 -18.16 14.93
CA SER A 89 -14.25 -16.94 14.96
C SER A 89 -13.39 -16.90 16.22
N ALA A 90 -12.20 -16.30 16.16
CA ALA A 90 -11.36 -16.09 17.35
C ALA A 90 -12.08 -15.33 18.47
N PHE A 91 -13.09 -14.51 18.14
CA PHE A 91 -13.92 -13.78 19.09
C PHE A 91 -14.97 -14.68 19.79
N GLU A 92 -15.32 -15.82 19.20
CA GLU A 92 -16.21 -16.80 19.84
C GLU A 92 -15.47 -17.65 20.88
N ALA A 93 -14.14 -17.74 20.79
CA ALA A 93 -13.30 -18.45 21.75
C ALA A 93 -13.07 -17.68 23.07
N THR A 94 -13.43 -16.40 23.12
CA THR A 94 -13.43 -15.67 24.39
C THR A 94 -14.70 -16.03 25.15
N GLU A 95 -14.55 -16.88 26.17
CA GLU A 95 -15.61 -17.19 27.14
C GLU A 95 -16.27 -15.89 27.61
N PRO A 96 -17.62 -15.78 27.55
CA PRO A 96 -18.30 -14.65 28.14
C PRO A 96 -17.99 -14.66 29.64
N ARG A 97 -17.26 -13.65 30.11
CA ARG A 97 -16.98 -13.48 31.54
C ARG A 97 -18.30 -13.51 32.28
N GLU A 98 -18.45 -14.46 33.19
CA GLU A 98 -19.67 -14.60 33.98
C GLU A 98 -19.93 -13.27 34.70
N ARG A 99 -21.08 -12.65 34.41
CA ARG A 99 -21.41 -11.34 34.98
C ARG A 99 -21.77 -11.56 36.44
N LEU A 100 -20.86 -11.17 37.32
CA LEU A 100 -21.06 -11.20 38.76
C LEU A 100 -21.87 -9.98 39.22
N CYS A 101 -22.70 -10.14 40.24
CA CYS A 101 -23.38 -9.01 40.88
C CYS A 101 -22.35 -8.06 41.54
N GLY A 102 -22.49 -6.74 41.35
CA GLY A 102 -21.57 -5.75 41.92
C GLY A 102 -21.54 -5.71 43.45
N VAL A 103 -22.57 -6.26 44.11
CA VAL A 103 -22.69 -6.27 45.57
C VAL A 103 -22.21 -7.59 46.16
N CYS A 104 -22.79 -8.73 45.75
CA CYS A 104 -22.49 -10.03 46.34
C CYS A 104 -21.46 -10.87 45.55
N ARG A 105 -21.04 -10.41 44.36
CA ARG A 105 -20.08 -11.11 43.47
C ARG A 105 -20.44 -12.56 43.11
N LEU A 106 -21.72 -12.95 43.23
CA LEU A 106 -22.21 -14.26 42.83
C LEU A 106 -22.95 -14.18 41.47
N PRO A 107 -22.86 -15.23 40.64
CA PRO A 107 -23.65 -15.34 39.41
C PRO A 107 -25.11 -15.74 39.71
N GLY A 108 -26.04 -15.29 38.87
CA GLY A 108 -27.40 -15.84 38.80
C GLY A 108 -28.29 -15.66 40.03
N HIS A 109 -28.35 -14.47 40.62
CA HIS A 109 -29.38 -14.20 41.66
C HIS A 109 -30.67 -13.64 41.03
N THR A 110 -31.80 -14.25 41.35
CA THR A 110 -33.12 -13.62 41.30
C THR A 110 -33.31 -12.85 42.60
N ARG A 111 -33.78 -11.61 42.48
CA ARG A 111 -34.05 -10.67 43.58
C ARG A 111 -34.63 -11.33 44.83
#